data_AF-A0A1H8SMI4-F1
#
_entry.id   AF-A0A1H8SMI4-F1
#
_cell.length_a   1.000
_cell.length_b   1.000
_cell.length_c   1.000
_cell.angle_alpha   90.00
_cell.angle_beta   90.00
_cell.angle_gamma   90.00
#
_symmetry.space_group_name_H-M   'P 1'
#
loop_
_entity.id
_entity.type
_entity.pdbx_description
1 polymer ?
#
loop_
_entity_poly.entity_id
_entity_poly.type
_entity_poly.pdbx_seq_one_letter_code
_entity_poly.pdbx_strand_id
1 'polypeptide(L)'
;MNQTLAEKIQSDSRVLKRFSKLLLKTVQQKYLNEDFSDIEYSQIINLMTVIDHKTREIEFEVSSYFNNYDRRYCVYYPQIDKRV
;
A
#
# COMPACT_ATOMS: atom_id res chain seq x y z
N MET A 1 -17.16 2.64 5.59
CA MET A 1 -16.06 3.60 5.38
C MET A 1 -16.57 4.73 4.49
N ASN A 2 -16.18 5.98 4.78
CA ASN A 2 -16.45 7.14 3.92
C ASN A 2 -15.41 7.15 2.78
N GLN A 3 -15.80 7.51 1.55
CA GLN A 3 -14.91 7.60 0.40
C GLN A 3 -13.69 8.50 0.66
N THR A 4 -13.87 9.69 1.27
CA THR A 4 -12.75 10.58 1.61
C THR A 4 -11.76 9.93 2.57
N LEU A 5 -12.26 9.11 3.51
CA LEU A 5 -11.40 8.36 4.43
C LEU A 5 -10.65 7.25 3.67
N ALA A 6 -11.29 6.57 2.73
CA ALA A 6 -10.66 5.55 1.89
C ALA A 6 -9.53 6.12 1.02
N GLU A 7 -9.77 7.28 0.39
CA GLU A 7 -8.79 8.01 -0.41
C GLU A 7 -7.60 8.47 0.43
N LYS A 8 -7.87 8.98 1.64
CA LYS A 8 -6.81 9.36 2.58
C LYS A 8 -5.94 8.16 2.99
N ILE A 9 -6.57 7.04 3.37
CA ILE A 9 -5.86 5.79 3.71
C ILE A 9 -5.03 5.30 2.52
N GLN A 10 -5.54 5.40 1.29
CA GLN A 10 -4.80 5.06 0.08
C GLN A 10 -3.57 5.94 -0.15
N SER A 11 -3.69 7.24 0.11
CA SER A 11 -2.57 8.18 0.02
C SER A 11 -1.51 7.87 1.08
N ASP A 12 -1.94 7.68 2.33
CA ASP A 12 -1.04 7.41 3.45
C ASP A 12 -0.29 6.07 3.27
N SER A 13 -0.95 5.04 2.73
CA SER A 13 -0.30 3.76 2.42
C SER A 13 0.79 3.89 1.35
N ARG A 14 0.61 4.76 0.35
CA ARG A 14 1.66 5.07 -0.64
C ARG A 14 2.86 5.77 -0.01
N VAL A 15 2.63 6.65 0.97
CA VAL A 15 3.71 7.32 1.71
C VAL A 15 4.50 6.30 2.53
N LEU A 16 3.81 5.41 3.26
CA LEU A 16 4.43 4.32 4.01
C LEU A 16 5.30 3.42 3.12
N LYS A 17 4.82 3.07 1.92
CA LYS A 17 5.55 2.27 0.95
C LYS A 17 6.80 2.96 0.39
N ARG A 18 6.77 4.30 0.25
CA ARG A 18 7.97 5.08 -0.13
C ARG A 18 8.96 5.13 1.02
N PHE A 19 8.48 5.36 2.24
CA PHE A 19 9.31 5.39 3.44
C PHE A 19 10.02 4.04 3.66
N SER A 20 9.31 2.91 3.54
CA SER A 20 9.91 1.58 3.71
C SER A 20 11.03 1.30 2.70
N LYS A 21 10.88 1.74 1.44
CA LYS A 21 11.94 1.66 0.41
C LYS A 21 13.15 2.52 0.74
N LEU A 22 12.94 3.73 1.24
CA LEU A 22 14.03 4.62 1.66
C LEU A 22 14.77 4.06 2.88
N LEU A 23 14.03 3.51 3.83
CA LEU A 23 14.58 2.86 5.01
C LEU A 23 15.45 1.66 4.61
N LEU A 24 14.98 0.79 3.70
CA LEU A 24 15.75 -0.33 3.18
C LEU A 24 17.11 0.11 2.64
N LYS A 25 17.08 1.12 1.76
CA LYS A 25 18.28 1.62 1.11
C LYS A 25 19.27 2.18 2.12
N THR A 26 18.76 2.91 3.12
CA THR A 26 19.59 3.49 4.19
C THR A 26 20.21 2.42 5.05
N VAL A 27 19.44 1.39 5.41
CA VAL A 27 19.88 0.30 6.29
C VAL A 27 20.90 -0.59 5.58
N GLN A 28 20.68 -0.90 4.29
CA GLN A 28 21.66 -1.60 3.46
C GLN A 28 22.97 -0.83 3.36
N GLN A 29 22.90 0.49 3.15
CA GLN A 29 24.10 1.33 3.06
C GLN A 29 24.87 1.38 4.39
N LYS A 30 24.16 1.52 5.52
CA LYS A 30 24.78 1.48 6.85
C LYS A 30 25.40 0.13 7.18
N TYR A 31 24.72 -0.97 6.82
CA TYR A 31 25.25 -2.31 7.03
C TYR A 31 26.53 -2.57 6.22
N LEU A 32 26.55 -2.14 4.95
CA LEU A 32 27.76 -2.22 4.11
C LEU A 32 28.93 -1.38 4.63
N ASN A 33 28.63 -0.29 5.35
CA ASN A 33 29.63 0.56 6.00
C ASN A 33 30.07 0.02 7.39
N GLU A 34 29.60 -1.17 7.79
CA GLU A 34 29.81 -1.77 9.12
C GLU A 34 29.30 -0.91 10.30
N ASP A 35 28.39 0.04 10.03
CA ASP A 35 27.75 0.87 11.07
C ASP A 35 26.67 0.12 11.87
N PHE A 36 26.40 -1.14 11.52
CA PHE A 36 25.36 -1.98 12.15
C PHE A 36 25.84 -3.39 12.43
N SER A 37 25.41 -3.94 13.56
CA SER A 37 25.49 -5.37 13.82
C SER A 37 24.45 -6.16 13.00
N ASP A 38 24.74 -7.44 12.75
CA ASP A 38 23.79 -8.36 12.10
C ASP A 38 22.43 -8.43 12.82
N ILE A 39 22.46 -8.30 14.16
CA ILE A 39 21.24 -8.32 14.99
C ILE A 39 20.37 -7.10 14.68
N GLU A 40 20.95 -5.90 14.69
CA GLU A 40 20.22 -4.66 14.38
C GLU A 40 19.68 -4.66 12.95
N TYR A 41 20.51 -5.12 12.00
CA TYR A 41 20.07 -5.28 10.62
C TYR A 41 18.86 -6.22 10.52
N SER A 42 18.92 -7.39 11.15
CA SER A 42 17.82 -8.38 11.14
C SER A 42 16.52 -7.83 11.76
N GLN A 43 16.61 -7.05 12.84
CA GLN A 43 15.45 -6.43 13.49
C GLN A 43 14.78 -5.40 12.58
N ILE A 44 15.57 -4.61 11.85
CA ILE A 44 15.04 -3.62 10.92
C ILE A 44 14.38 -4.29 9.71
N ILE A 45 14.98 -5.37 9.18
CA ILE A 45 14.36 -6.17 8.11
C ILE A 45 13.04 -6.79 8.57
N ASN A 46 12.97 -7.31 9.79
CA ASN A 46 11.72 -7.83 10.36
C ASN A 46 10.65 -6.73 10.47
N LEU A 47 11.01 -5.56 11.00
CA LEU A 47 10.09 -4.42 11.09
C LEU A 47 9.56 -4.02 9.72
N MET A 48 10.44 -3.93 8.73
CA MET A 48 10.05 -3.61 7.36
C MET A 48 9.09 -4.65 6.76
N THR A 49 9.35 -5.94 7.03
CA THR A 49 8.50 -7.03 6.56
C THR A 49 7.09 -6.90 7.12
N VAL A 50 6.97 -6.59 8.41
CA VAL A 50 5.67 -6.35 9.06
C VAL A 50 4.96 -5.13 8.45
N ILE A 51 5.67 -4.03 8.22
CA ILE A 51 5.11 -2.82 7.60
C ILE A 51 4.62 -3.12 6.18
N ASP A 52 5.38 -3.88 5.38
CA ASP A 52 4.99 -4.23 4.02
C ASP A 52 3.73 -5.11 4.01
N HIS A 53 3.66 -6.13 4.89
CA HIS A 53 2.47 -6.96 5.04
C HIS A 53 1.24 -6.11 5.40
N LYS A 54 1.35 -5.23 6.39
CA LYS A 54 0.23 -4.35 6.78
C LYS A 54 -0.16 -3.37 5.68
N THR A 55 0.81 -2.85 4.93
CA THR A 55 0.53 -1.97 3.79
C THR A 55 -0.27 -2.71 2.72
N ARG A 56 0.08 -3.97 2.41
CA ARG A 56 -0.66 -4.80 1.45
C ARG A 56 -2.08 -5.12 1.90
N GLU A 57 -2.28 -5.43 3.18
CA GLU A 57 -3.62 -5.63 3.75
C GLU A 57 -4.49 -4.38 3.59
N ILE A 58 -3.94 -3.21 3.90
CA ILE A 58 -4.63 -1.93 3.72
C ILE A 58 -4.94 -1.66 2.24
N GLU A 59 -3.97 -1.87 1.34
CA GLU A 59 -4.17 -1.72 -0.11
C GLU A 59 -5.30 -2.62 -0.62
N PHE A 60 -5.37 -3.87 -0.14
CA PHE A 60 -6.44 -4.81 -0.47
C PHE A 60 -7.81 -4.33 0.01
N GLU A 61 -7.92 -3.95 1.30
CA GLU A 61 -9.18 -3.47 1.89
C GLU A 61 -9.71 -2.23 1.20
N VAL A 62 -8.84 -1.26 0.92
CA VAL A 62 -9.21 -0.02 0.21
C VAL A 62 -9.66 -0.32 -1.22
N SER A 63 -8.94 -1.19 -1.94
CA SER A 63 -9.33 -1.59 -3.30
C SER A 63 -10.65 -2.34 -3.32
N SER A 64 -10.88 -3.23 -2.35
CA SER A 64 -12.14 -3.95 -2.17
C SER A 64 -13.31 -2.99 -1.90
N TYR A 65 -13.08 -1.96 -1.07
CA TYR A 65 -14.05 -0.91 -0.83
C TYR A 65 -14.43 -0.15 -2.11
N PHE A 66 -13.45 0.33 -2.88
CA PHE A 66 -13.73 1.03 -4.14
C PHE A 66 -14.46 0.15 -5.15
N ASN A 67 -14.06 -1.11 -5.32
CA ASN A 67 -14.77 -2.05 -6.19
C ASN A 67 -16.23 -2.26 -5.76
N ASN A 68 -16.50 -2.33 -4.45
CA ASN A 68 -17.87 -2.46 -3.94
C ASN A 68 -18.67 -1.17 -4.08
N TYR A 69 -18.03 -0.01 -3.90
CA TYR A 69 -18.64 1.28 -4.15
C TYR A 69 -19.04 1.39 -5.63
N ASP A 70 -18.12 1.11 -6.54
CA ASP A 70 -18.37 1.15 -7.98
C ASP A 70 -19.48 0.18 -8.39
N ARG A 71 -19.52 -1.05 -7.85
CA ARG A 71 -20.63 -1.99 -8.10
C ARG A 71 -22.00 -1.48 -7.65
N ARG A 72 -22.05 -0.68 -6.59
CA ARG A 72 -23.31 -0.18 -6.01
C ARG A 72 -23.78 1.11 -6.68
N TYR A 73 -22.84 1.93 -7.18
CA TYR A 73 -23.14 3.28 -7.68
C TYR A 73 -22.81 3.48 -9.17
N CYS A 74 -22.13 2.54 -9.83
CA CYS A 74 -22.13 2.48 -11.30
C CYS A 74 -23.50 1.99 -11.77
N VAL A 75 -24.30 2.97 -12.19
CA VAL A 75 -25.47 2.83 -13.05
C VAL A 75 -25.12 1.89 -14.21
N TYR A 76 -25.87 0.80 -14.35
CA TYR A 76 -25.89 -0.03 -15.56
C TYR A 76 -26.22 0.89 -16.73
N TYR A 77 -25.24 1.27 -17.55
CA TYR A 77 -25.50 1.82 -18.86
C TYR A 77 -25.77 0.62 -19.76
N PRO A 78 -27.04 0.30 -20.11
CA PRO A 78 -27.28 -0.68 -21.16
C PRO A 78 -26.53 -0.16 -22.38
N GLN A 79 -25.64 -0.99 -22.93
CA GLN A 79 -25.01 -0.69 -24.20
C GLN A 79 -26.14 -0.46 -25.20
N ILE A 80 -26.37 0.80 -25.59
CA ILE A 80 -27.27 1.11 -26.68
C ILE A 80 -26.64 0.46 -27.90
N ASP A 81 -27.22 -0.66 -28.32
CA ASP A 81 -26.82 -1.36 -29.53
C ASP A 81 -27.04 -0.39 -30.70
N LYS A 82 -25.96 0.21 -31.20
CA LYS A 82 -25.98 1.11 -32.36
C LYS A 82 -26.05 0.30 -33.65
N ARG A 83 -27.05 -0.58 -33.74
CA ARG A 83 -27.41 -1.31 -34.94
C ARG A 83 -28.93 -1.34 -35.04
N VAL A 84 -29.51 -0.31 -35.64
CA VAL A 84 -30.49 -0.33 -36.75
C VAL A 84 -30.67 1.11 -37.21
#